data_AF-A0A1Q9N327-F1
#
_entry.id   AF-A0A1Q9N327-F1
#
_cell.length_a   1.000
_cell.length_b   1.000
_cell.length_c   1.000
_cell.angle_alpha   90.00
_cell.angle_beta   90.00
_cell.angle_gamma   90.00
#
_symmetry.space_group_name_H-M   'P 1'
#
loop_
_entity.id
_entity.type
_entity.pdbx_description
1 polymer ?
#
loop_
_entity_poly.entity_id
_entity_poly.type
_entity_poly.pdbx_seq_one_letter_code
_entity_poly.pdbx_strand_id
1 'polypeptide(L)'
;MNLEIEELPSRDEGEAKILSLPSLSEEEREEIDPQVPPTSGIRLRVMDQKAPNQYVITKRYYGMFLRILKATSLVCEKRLGRKFRVLIVSDDRPSCSWITDIATKVFANDGHRIIYQIGRGGTSRLSTPYASAALALNTDIDVVIVLTASHNAIIWNGVKIYFQRPIPIAGDIMKAISRTALDLREVPLAKQFAIETRNINSQNNRYITQLIEKILPLEKLSGARIVFWPMMGEAPELVDLFTRFHARLHVIHKEIDPPDP
;
A
#
# COMPACT_ATOMS: atom_id res chain seq x y z
N MET A 1 14.47 13.24 6.72
CA MET A 1 13.52 12.83 7.77
C MET A 1 14.16 11.75 8.62
N ASN A 2 13.98 11.78 9.95
CA ASN A 2 14.45 10.75 10.88
C ASN A 2 13.24 9.99 11.45
N LEU A 3 13.21 8.66 11.30
CA LEU A 3 12.12 7.79 11.74
C LEU A 3 12.65 6.77 12.75
N GLU A 4 12.18 6.87 13.98
CA GLU A 4 12.40 5.91 15.06
C GLU A 4 11.24 4.91 15.09
N ILE A 5 11.52 3.62 15.31
CA ILE A 5 10.48 2.59 15.43
C ILE A 5 10.67 1.89 16.76
N GLU A 6 9.66 1.92 17.62
CA GLU A 6 9.69 1.17 18.87
C GLU A 6 9.51 -0.32 18.62
N GLU A 7 10.35 -1.14 19.26
CA GLU A 7 10.29 -2.59 19.09
C GLU A 7 9.17 -3.22 19.91
N LEU A 8 8.40 -4.09 19.26
CA LEU A 8 7.46 -4.98 19.93
C LEU A 8 8.19 -6.15 20.60
N PRO A 9 7.71 -6.64 21.77
CA PRO A 9 8.20 -7.88 22.34
C PRO A 9 8.10 -9.00 21.30
N SER A 10 9.14 -9.82 21.21
CA SER A 10 9.20 -10.85 20.17
C SER A 10 9.94 -12.09 20.62
N ARG A 11 9.60 -13.22 20.02
CA ARG A 11 10.33 -14.49 20.13
C ARG A 11 10.58 -15.08 18.75
N ASP A 12 11.62 -15.89 18.65
CA ASP A 12 11.91 -16.66 17.45
C ASP A 12 11.22 -18.03 17.52
N GLU A 13 10.59 -18.43 16.42
CA GLU A 13 9.91 -19.72 16.30
C GLU A 13 10.13 -20.27 14.89
N GLY A 14 11.16 -21.12 14.74
CA GLY A 14 11.62 -21.60 13.43
C GLY A 14 11.98 -20.45 12.48
N GLU A 15 11.39 -20.49 11.28
CA GLU A 15 11.55 -19.48 10.21
C GLU A 15 10.75 -18.18 10.43
N ALA A 16 10.05 -18.06 11.57
CA ALA A 16 9.25 -16.91 11.91
C ALA A 16 9.80 -16.16 13.13
N LYS A 17 9.60 -14.84 13.14
CA LYS A 17 9.70 -13.98 14.31
C LYS A 17 8.27 -13.65 14.77
N ILE A 18 7.87 -14.10 15.94
CA ILE A 18 6.53 -13.88 16.49
C ILE A 18 6.54 -12.59 17.30
N LEU A 19 5.74 -11.61 16.90
CA LEU A 19 5.56 -10.35 17.61
C LEU A 19 4.33 -10.43 18.53
N SER A 20 4.49 -10.10 19.81
CA SER A 20 3.36 -9.95 20.74
C SER A 20 2.79 -8.54 20.62
N LEU A 21 1.47 -8.45 20.38
CA LEU A 21 0.78 -7.19 20.15
C LEU A 21 0.27 -6.60 21.47
N PRO A 22 0.34 -5.26 21.65
CA PRO A 22 -0.26 -4.61 22.80
C PRO A 22 -1.79 -4.78 22.80
N SER A 23 -2.39 -4.66 23.99
CA SER A 23 -3.84 -4.53 24.13
C SER A 23 -4.32 -3.20 23.54
N LEU A 24 -5.43 -3.29 22.82
CA LEU A 24 -6.05 -2.13 22.20
C LEU A 24 -6.84 -1.32 23.24
N SER A 25 -6.78 0.01 23.16
CA SER A 25 -7.74 0.89 23.83
C SER A 25 -9.08 0.87 23.08
N GLU A 26 -10.15 1.43 23.65
CA GLU A 26 -11.42 1.59 22.95
C GLU A 26 -11.28 2.46 21.68
N GLU A 27 -10.53 3.56 21.76
CA GLU A 27 -10.26 4.43 20.61
C GLU A 27 -9.58 3.67 19.46
N GLU A 28 -8.58 2.85 19.75
CA GLU A 28 -7.90 2.05 18.72
C GLU A 28 -8.78 0.94 18.15
N ARG A 29 -9.70 0.40 18.96
CA ARG A 29 -10.71 -0.54 18.47
C ARG A 29 -11.63 0.15 17.48
N GLU A 30 -12.03 1.38 17.76
CA GLU A 30 -12.84 2.21 16.86
C GLU A 30 -12.08 2.60 15.58
N GLU A 31 -10.78 2.86 15.65
CA GLU A 31 -9.95 3.10 14.45
C GLU A 31 -9.87 1.86 13.53
N ILE A 32 -9.76 0.66 14.12
CA ILE A 32 -9.68 -0.61 13.37
C ILE A 32 -11.06 -1.05 12.84
N ASP A 33 -12.11 -0.87 13.64
CA ASP A 33 -13.49 -1.25 13.30
C ASP A 33 -14.46 -0.06 13.44
N PRO A 34 -14.35 0.96 12.58
CA PRO A 34 -15.22 2.13 12.68
C PRO A 34 -16.68 1.74 12.44
N GLN A 35 -17.59 2.45 13.10
CA GLN A 35 -19.03 2.21 12.98
C GLN A 35 -19.49 2.23 11.52
N VAL A 36 -18.98 3.20 10.75
CA VAL A 36 -19.15 3.27 9.29
C VAL A 36 -17.88 2.76 8.61
N PRO A 37 -17.93 1.61 7.91
CA PRO A 37 -16.78 1.09 7.18
C PRO A 37 -16.25 2.11 6.17
N PRO A 38 -14.94 2.35 6.10
CA PRO A 38 -14.38 3.27 5.13
C PRO A 38 -14.47 2.69 3.71
N THR A 39 -14.78 3.54 2.74
CA THR A 39 -14.87 3.16 1.31
C THR A 39 -13.50 3.10 0.62
N SER A 40 -12.45 3.59 1.28
CA SER A 40 -11.12 3.78 0.68
C SER A 40 -10.01 3.07 1.46
N GLY A 41 -10.32 1.95 2.12
CA GLY A 41 -9.40 1.22 2.99
C GLY A 41 -9.36 1.79 4.41
N ILE A 42 -8.64 1.11 5.30
CA ILE A 42 -8.47 1.55 6.70
C ILE A 42 -7.30 2.53 6.74
N ARG A 43 -7.53 3.73 7.26
CA ARG A 43 -6.48 4.73 7.50
C ARG A 43 -6.26 4.82 9.00
N LEU A 44 -4.99 4.77 9.41
CA LEU A 44 -4.58 4.87 10.79
C LEU A 44 -3.50 5.93 10.93
N ARG A 45 -3.44 6.55 12.10
CA ARG A 45 -2.22 7.24 12.48
C ARG A 45 -1.14 6.19 12.67
N VAL A 46 0.03 6.40 12.06
CA VAL A 46 1.13 5.42 12.10
C VAL A 46 2.36 5.94 12.83
N MET A 47 2.45 7.25 13.05
CA MET A 47 3.58 7.85 13.75
C MET A 47 3.18 9.12 14.50
N ASP A 48 3.98 9.48 15.49
CA ASP A 48 3.94 10.79 16.14
C ASP A 48 5.13 11.63 15.72
N GLN A 49 4.94 12.94 15.64
CA GLN A 49 6.03 13.88 15.46
C GLN A 49 6.58 14.30 16.83
N LYS A 50 7.85 13.96 17.12
CA LYS A 50 8.53 14.38 18.36
C LYS A 50 9.13 15.78 18.22
N ALA A 51 9.62 16.12 17.02
CA ALA A 51 10.25 17.39 16.69
C ALA A 51 10.18 17.63 15.16
N PRO A 52 10.54 18.83 14.65
CA PRO A 52 10.67 19.04 13.21
C PRO A 52 11.54 17.95 12.57
N ASN A 53 11.01 17.25 11.57
CA ASN A 53 11.67 16.13 10.86
C ASN A 53 12.00 14.88 11.69
N GLN A 54 11.52 14.76 12.93
CA GLN A 54 11.72 13.58 13.79
C GLN A 54 10.39 12.92 14.14
N TYR A 55 10.24 11.68 13.71
CA TYR A 55 9.00 10.89 13.86
C TYR A 55 9.27 9.59 14.61
N VAL A 56 8.26 9.12 15.35
CA VAL A 56 8.30 7.83 16.03
C VAL A 56 7.09 6.99 15.66
N ILE A 57 7.32 5.73 15.31
CA ILE A 57 6.27 4.71 15.24
C ILE A 57 6.25 4.02 16.60
N THR A 58 5.22 4.28 17.39
CA THR A 58 5.06 3.66 18.71
C THR A 58 4.69 2.18 18.58
N LYS A 59 4.88 1.41 19.66
CA LYS A 59 4.44 0.01 19.72
C LYS A 59 2.94 -0.14 19.44
N ARG A 60 2.14 0.86 19.81
CA ARG A 60 0.69 0.88 19.60
C ARG A 60 0.36 0.96 18.11
N TYR A 61 0.92 1.96 17.41
CA TYR A 61 0.74 2.10 15.96
C TYR A 61 1.26 0.90 15.18
N TYR A 62 2.44 0.38 15.56
CA TYR A 62 2.99 -0.83 14.95
C TYR A 62 2.02 -2.01 15.14
N GLY A 63 1.54 -2.21 16.37
CA GLY A 63 0.60 -3.27 16.70
C GLY A 63 -0.69 -3.20 15.88
N MET A 64 -1.30 -2.01 15.75
CA MET A 64 -2.52 -1.82 14.94
C MET A 64 -2.30 -2.17 13.47
N PHE A 65 -1.20 -1.73 12.89
CA PHE A 65 -0.92 -1.98 11.48
C PHE A 65 -0.68 -3.47 11.19
N LEU A 66 0.05 -4.16 12.06
CA LEU A 66 0.26 -5.62 11.98
C LEU A 66 -1.06 -6.39 12.06
N ARG A 67 -1.99 -5.96 12.92
CA ARG A 67 -3.32 -6.59 13.04
C ARG A 67 -4.06 -6.53 11.72
N ILE A 68 -4.12 -5.37 11.08
CA ILE A 68 -4.83 -5.18 9.81
C ILE A 68 -4.19 -6.02 8.70
N LEU A 69 -2.86 -6.00 8.58
CA LEU A 69 -2.15 -6.77 7.56
C LEU A 69 -2.39 -8.28 7.73
N LYS A 70 -2.25 -8.79 8.96
CA LYS A 70 -2.44 -10.21 9.26
C LYS A 70 -3.90 -10.63 9.08
N ALA A 71 -4.85 -9.82 9.54
CA ALA A 71 -6.27 -10.08 9.34
C ALA A 71 -6.64 -10.10 7.84
N THR A 72 -6.07 -9.19 7.05
CA THR A 72 -6.25 -9.15 5.60
C THR A 72 -5.76 -10.44 4.97
N SER A 73 -4.55 -10.88 5.32
CA SER A 73 -3.96 -12.15 4.86
C SER A 73 -4.91 -13.33 5.12
N LEU A 74 -5.34 -13.50 6.38
CA LEU A 74 -6.22 -14.60 6.80
C LEU A 74 -7.59 -14.56 6.12
N VAL A 75 -8.22 -13.38 6.03
CA VAL A 75 -9.56 -13.25 5.44
C VAL A 75 -9.52 -13.48 3.93
N CYS A 76 -8.53 -12.92 3.23
CA CYS A 76 -8.36 -13.15 1.79
C CYS A 76 -8.08 -14.62 1.47
N GLU A 77 -7.21 -15.29 2.25
CA GLU A 77 -6.95 -16.73 2.08
C GLU A 77 -8.22 -17.54 2.28
N LYS A 78 -8.96 -17.28 3.37
CA LYS A 78 -10.23 -17.99 3.66
C LYS A 78 -11.24 -17.80 2.52
N ARG A 79 -11.31 -16.61 1.93
CA ARG A 79 -12.22 -16.30 0.82
C ARG A 79 -11.82 -16.96 -0.50
N LEU A 80 -10.52 -17.11 -0.75
CA LEU A 80 -10.00 -17.78 -1.95
C LEU A 80 -9.90 -19.31 -1.80
N GLY A 81 -9.85 -19.81 -0.58
CA GLY A 81 -9.63 -21.24 -0.28
C GLY A 81 -8.22 -21.73 -0.63
N ARG A 82 -7.27 -20.82 -0.89
CA ARG A 82 -5.89 -21.13 -1.26
C ARG A 82 -4.93 -19.99 -0.94
N LYS A 83 -3.63 -20.29 -0.92
CA LYS A 83 -2.58 -19.29 -0.98
C LYS A 83 -2.68 -18.51 -2.29
N PHE A 84 -2.35 -17.22 -2.22
CA PHE A 84 -2.58 -16.28 -3.30
C PHE A 84 -1.34 -15.46 -3.64
N ARG A 85 -1.40 -14.81 -4.79
CA ARG A 85 -0.37 -13.91 -5.31
C ARG A 85 -0.78 -12.48 -5.00
N VAL A 86 0.05 -11.78 -4.23
CA VAL A 86 -0.25 -10.44 -3.72
C VAL A 86 0.71 -9.41 -4.28
N LEU A 87 0.17 -8.38 -4.94
CA LEU A 87 0.93 -7.19 -5.30
C LEU A 87 0.89 -6.22 -4.11
N ILE A 88 2.05 -5.90 -3.56
CA ILE A 88 2.17 -4.93 -2.46
C ILE A 88 2.86 -3.69 -3.01
N VAL A 89 2.21 -2.54 -2.92
CA VAL A 89 2.75 -1.25 -3.39
C VAL A 89 2.47 -0.16 -2.36
N SER A 90 3.30 0.88 -2.38
CA SER A 90 3.12 2.07 -1.55
C SER A 90 3.07 3.35 -2.38
N ASP A 91 2.64 4.43 -1.74
CA ASP A 91 2.96 5.79 -2.18
C ASP A 91 4.37 6.21 -1.72
N ASP A 92 4.66 7.50 -1.87
CA ASP A 92 5.96 8.11 -1.56
C ASP A 92 6.05 8.60 -0.10
N ARG A 93 5.10 8.24 0.77
CA ARG A 93 5.14 8.64 2.19
C ARG A 93 6.41 8.13 2.86
N PRO A 94 6.97 8.86 3.82
CA PRO A 94 8.23 8.44 4.42
C PRO A 94 8.19 7.11 5.20
N SER A 95 7.02 6.68 5.66
CA SER A 95 6.81 5.35 6.29
C SER A 95 6.75 4.20 5.29
N CYS A 96 6.76 4.47 3.98
CA CYS A 96 6.48 3.47 2.95
C CYS A 96 7.42 2.26 2.99
N SER A 97 8.71 2.46 3.20
CA SER A 97 9.72 1.38 3.21
C SER A 97 9.46 0.41 4.35
N TRP A 98 9.26 0.94 5.56
CA TRP A 98 8.95 0.16 6.75
C TRP A 98 7.63 -0.58 6.60
N ILE A 99 6.55 0.10 6.18
CA ILE A 99 5.23 -0.52 6.05
C ILE A 99 5.25 -1.63 4.99
N THR A 100 5.95 -1.41 3.88
CA THR A 100 6.06 -2.40 2.80
C THR A 100 6.82 -3.63 3.27
N ASP A 101 7.91 -3.47 4.03
CA ASP A 101 8.68 -4.58 4.60
C ASP A 101 7.83 -5.41 5.58
N ILE A 102 7.12 -4.78 6.52
CA ILE A 102 6.28 -5.51 7.47
C ILE A 102 5.11 -6.21 6.76
N ALA A 103 4.49 -5.58 5.76
CA ALA A 103 3.43 -6.20 4.97
C ALA A 103 3.96 -7.45 4.28
N THR A 104 5.08 -7.35 3.58
CA THR A 104 5.73 -8.48 2.92
C THR A 104 6.04 -9.62 3.87
N LYS A 105 6.59 -9.33 5.05
CA LYS A 105 6.88 -10.35 6.05
C LYS A 105 5.64 -11.07 6.57
N VAL A 106 4.54 -10.35 6.76
CA VAL A 106 3.25 -10.94 7.16
C VAL A 106 2.72 -11.89 6.07
N PHE A 107 2.58 -11.40 4.84
CA PHE A 107 2.01 -12.20 3.76
C PHE A 107 2.94 -13.38 3.38
N ALA A 108 4.26 -13.19 3.42
CA ALA A 108 5.21 -14.25 3.13
C ALA A 108 5.23 -15.33 4.22
N ASN A 109 5.09 -14.95 5.49
CA ASN A 109 4.95 -15.91 6.59
C ASN A 109 3.76 -16.83 6.37
N ASP A 110 2.68 -16.27 5.83
CA ASP A 110 1.47 -17.01 5.51
C ASP A 110 1.60 -17.81 4.20
N GLY A 111 2.79 -17.87 3.59
CA GLY A 111 3.06 -18.68 2.39
C GLY A 111 2.48 -18.09 1.10
N HIS A 112 2.11 -16.82 1.10
CA HIS A 112 1.66 -16.13 -0.10
C HIS A 112 2.83 -15.75 -1.00
N ARG A 113 2.58 -15.70 -2.31
CA ARG A 113 3.60 -15.26 -3.28
C ARG A 113 3.57 -13.74 -3.38
N ILE A 114 4.70 -13.11 -3.08
CA ILE A 114 4.80 -11.66 -3.03
C ILE A 114 5.26 -11.13 -4.40
N ILE A 115 4.53 -10.16 -4.93
CA ILE A 115 4.85 -9.47 -6.17
C ILE A 115 5.14 -8.00 -5.85
N TYR A 116 6.28 -7.51 -6.34
CA TYR A 116 6.63 -6.10 -6.32
C TYR A 116 6.61 -5.49 -7.73
N GLN A 117 6.18 -4.24 -7.81
CA GLN A 117 6.49 -3.39 -8.96
C GLN A 117 7.99 -3.08 -8.98
N ILE A 118 8.61 -3.15 -10.16
CA ILE A 118 9.96 -2.64 -10.36
C ILE A 118 9.92 -1.11 -10.28
N GLY A 119 10.34 -0.56 -9.15
CA GLY A 119 10.55 0.89 -8.96
C GLY A 119 12.03 1.26 -8.90
N ARG A 120 12.31 2.56 -8.73
CA ARG A 120 13.66 3.05 -8.46
C ARG A 120 14.11 2.61 -7.06
N GLY A 121 15.38 2.27 -6.92
CA GLY A 121 15.97 1.89 -5.63
C GLY A 121 15.39 0.60 -5.01
N GLY A 122 14.80 -0.30 -5.80
CA GLY A 122 14.22 -1.55 -5.30
C GLY A 122 12.87 -1.38 -4.56
N THR A 123 12.25 -0.20 -4.65
CA THR A 123 10.94 0.07 -4.05
C THR A 123 9.81 -0.45 -4.93
N SER A 124 8.70 -0.85 -4.30
CA SER A 124 7.46 -1.24 -4.99
C SER A 124 6.44 -0.10 -4.87
N ARG A 125 6.41 0.79 -5.86
CA ARG A 125 5.56 1.99 -5.86
C ARG A 125 4.65 2.04 -7.06
N LEU A 126 3.37 2.32 -6.83
CA LEU A 126 2.35 2.59 -7.85
C LEU A 126 1.27 3.49 -7.26
N SER A 127 0.70 4.37 -8.07
CA SER A 127 -0.51 5.06 -7.67
C SER A 127 -1.66 4.08 -7.46
N THR A 128 -2.59 4.45 -6.58
CA THR A 128 -3.79 3.67 -6.28
C THR A 128 -4.55 3.20 -7.54
N PRO A 129 -4.84 4.04 -8.57
CA PRO A 129 -5.53 3.57 -9.77
C PRO A 129 -4.72 2.55 -10.57
N TYR A 130 -3.40 2.71 -10.68
CA TYR A 130 -2.55 1.74 -11.38
C TYR A 130 -2.47 0.42 -10.64
N ALA A 131 -2.31 0.47 -9.31
CA ALA A 131 -2.34 -0.71 -8.48
C ALA A 131 -3.67 -1.47 -8.60
N SER A 132 -4.80 -0.75 -8.57
CA SER A 132 -6.12 -1.33 -8.77
C SER A 132 -6.27 -1.97 -10.16
N ALA A 133 -5.85 -1.26 -11.22
CA ALA A 133 -5.90 -1.76 -12.59
C ALA A 133 -5.07 -3.04 -12.76
N ALA A 134 -3.96 -3.19 -12.03
CA ALA A 134 -3.14 -4.38 -12.09
C ALA A 134 -3.93 -5.67 -11.79
N LEU A 135 -4.92 -5.60 -10.89
CA LEU A 135 -5.79 -6.74 -10.57
C LEU A 135 -6.67 -7.17 -11.76
N ALA A 136 -7.10 -6.22 -12.58
CA ALA A 136 -7.93 -6.52 -13.76
C ALA A 136 -7.08 -6.91 -14.98
N LEU A 137 -5.87 -6.34 -15.10
CA LEU A 137 -5.01 -6.50 -16.27
C LEU A 137 -4.03 -7.68 -16.15
N ASN A 138 -3.81 -8.21 -14.96
CA ASN A 138 -2.90 -9.33 -14.71
C ASN A 138 -3.67 -10.48 -14.06
N THR A 139 -3.95 -11.52 -14.84
CA THR A 139 -4.82 -12.65 -14.44
C THR A 139 -4.24 -13.52 -13.33
N ASP A 140 -2.97 -13.35 -13.00
CA ASP A 140 -2.29 -14.10 -11.95
C ASP A 140 -2.04 -13.30 -10.67
N ILE A 141 -2.56 -12.06 -10.58
CA ILE A 141 -2.59 -11.30 -9.33
C ILE A 141 -3.96 -11.51 -8.71
N ASP A 142 -4.00 -12.02 -7.47
CA ASP A 142 -5.25 -12.32 -6.77
C ASP A 142 -5.69 -11.16 -5.86
N VAL A 143 -4.71 -10.49 -5.25
CA VAL A 143 -4.89 -9.43 -4.25
C VAL A 143 -3.91 -8.29 -4.51
N VAL A 144 -4.38 -7.05 -4.37
CA VAL A 144 -3.50 -5.87 -4.38
C VAL A 144 -3.65 -5.13 -3.05
N ILE A 145 -2.52 -4.85 -2.42
CA ILE A 145 -2.40 -4.05 -1.21
C ILE A 145 -1.75 -2.73 -1.59
N VAL A 146 -2.45 -1.62 -1.35
CA VAL A 146 -1.92 -0.27 -1.54
C VAL A 146 -1.76 0.39 -0.19
N LEU A 147 -0.51 0.67 0.16
CA LEU A 147 -0.08 1.28 1.40
C LEU A 147 -0.05 2.80 1.21
N THR A 148 -1.14 3.47 1.61
CA THR A 148 -1.32 4.91 1.42
C THR A 148 -2.44 5.46 2.31
N ALA A 149 -2.26 6.66 2.87
CA ALA A 149 -3.36 7.46 3.40
C ALA A 149 -3.81 8.58 2.44
N SER A 150 -3.54 8.45 1.14
CA SER A 150 -3.97 9.38 0.11
C SER A 150 -3.47 10.81 0.37
N HIS A 151 -4.36 11.72 0.76
CA HIS A 151 -4.09 13.14 0.99
C HIS A 151 -3.99 13.51 2.47
N ASN A 152 -3.96 12.54 3.39
CA ASN A 152 -3.82 12.83 4.82
C ASN A 152 -2.38 13.20 5.17
N ALA A 153 -2.16 13.94 6.25
CA ALA A 153 -0.84 14.29 6.77
C ALA A 153 0.13 13.10 6.84
N ILE A 154 1.44 13.36 6.76
CA ILE A 154 2.50 12.34 6.73
C ILE A 154 2.49 11.39 7.94
N ILE A 155 1.90 11.80 9.05
CA ILE A 155 1.73 10.98 10.25
C ILE A 155 0.71 9.85 10.08
N TRP A 156 -0.11 9.90 9.04
CA TRP A 156 -1.10 8.90 8.67
C TRP A 156 -0.56 7.95 7.60
N ASN A 157 -0.99 6.70 7.66
CA ASN A 157 -0.92 5.77 6.53
C ASN A 157 -2.16 4.87 6.52
N GLY A 158 -2.29 4.01 5.52
CA GLY A 158 -3.48 3.19 5.40
C GLY A 158 -3.27 1.98 4.52
N VAL A 159 -4.21 1.05 4.60
CA VAL A 159 -4.23 -0.18 3.81
C VAL A 159 -5.49 -0.16 2.95
N LYS A 160 -5.32 0.03 1.65
CA LYS A 160 -6.37 -0.22 0.66
C LYS A 160 -6.18 -1.59 0.07
N ILE A 161 -7.25 -2.36 0.02
CA ILE A 161 -7.21 -3.76 -0.39
C ILE A 161 -8.13 -3.91 -1.60
N TYR A 162 -7.61 -4.54 -2.64
CA TYR A 162 -8.35 -4.90 -3.84
C TYR A 162 -8.32 -6.41 -3.96
N PHE A 163 -9.51 -6.99 -4.16
CA PHE A 163 -9.73 -8.42 -4.10
C PHE A 163 -10.75 -8.80 -5.17
N GLN A 164 -10.38 -9.69 -6.09
CA GLN A 164 -11.19 -10.16 -7.23
C GLN A 164 -11.63 -9.10 -8.25
N ARG A 165 -11.76 -7.82 -7.86
CA ARG A 165 -12.21 -6.70 -8.70
C ARG A 165 -11.34 -5.47 -8.43
N PRO A 166 -11.12 -4.60 -9.44
CA PRO A 166 -10.36 -3.35 -9.30
C PRO A 166 -11.18 -2.25 -8.58
N ILE A 167 -11.86 -2.63 -7.49
CA ILE A 167 -12.66 -1.76 -6.64
C ILE A 167 -12.19 -2.04 -5.20
N PRO A 168 -11.90 -1.01 -4.38
CA PRO A 168 -11.50 -1.22 -2.99
C PRO A 168 -12.55 -2.06 -2.25
N ILE A 169 -12.10 -3.00 -1.41
CA ILE A 169 -13.04 -3.77 -0.59
C ILE A 169 -13.80 -2.84 0.36
N ALA A 170 -15.07 -3.17 0.57
CA ALA A 170 -15.96 -2.52 1.52
C ALA A 170 -16.95 -3.55 2.08
N GLY A 171 -17.82 -3.13 3.00
CA GLY A 171 -18.89 -3.97 3.55
C GLY A 171 -18.36 -5.19 4.31
N ASP A 172 -18.95 -6.36 4.04
CA ASP A 172 -18.73 -7.59 4.84
C ASP A 172 -17.28 -8.07 4.87
N ILE A 173 -16.53 -7.90 3.77
CA ILE A 173 -15.11 -8.30 3.74
C ILE A 173 -14.31 -7.39 4.66
N MET A 174 -14.55 -6.07 4.59
CA MET A 174 -13.88 -5.13 5.48
C MET A 174 -14.23 -5.39 6.94
N LYS A 175 -15.52 -5.61 7.26
CA LYS A 175 -15.95 -5.96 8.62
C LYS A 175 -15.35 -7.27 9.11
N ALA A 176 -15.16 -8.27 8.24
CA ALA A 176 -14.49 -9.51 8.59
C ALA A 176 -13.00 -9.28 8.92
N ILE A 177 -12.32 -8.41 8.18
CA ILE A 177 -10.93 -8.02 8.45
C ILE A 177 -10.85 -7.29 9.79
N SER A 178 -11.68 -6.26 10.00
CA SER A 178 -11.69 -5.51 11.26
C SER A 178 -11.92 -6.41 12.47
N ARG A 179 -12.94 -7.27 12.44
CA ARG A 179 -13.21 -8.23 13.54
C ARG A 179 -12.02 -9.16 13.79
N THR A 180 -11.45 -9.73 12.72
CA THR A 180 -10.28 -10.61 12.83
C THR A 180 -9.09 -9.84 13.41
N ALA A 181 -8.88 -8.59 13.01
CA ALA A 181 -7.80 -7.73 13.48
C ALA A 181 -7.89 -7.42 14.99
N LEU A 182 -9.12 -7.24 15.51
CA LEU A 182 -9.37 -6.99 16.93
C LEU A 182 -8.99 -8.20 17.82
N ASP A 183 -9.15 -9.42 17.31
CA ASP A 183 -8.93 -10.65 18.09
C ASP A 183 -7.47 -11.12 18.11
N LEU A 184 -6.63 -10.60 17.23
CA LEU A 184 -5.21 -10.99 17.17
C LEU A 184 -4.48 -10.64 18.47
N ARG A 185 -3.50 -11.43 18.85
CA ARG A 185 -2.61 -11.12 19.98
C ARG A 185 -1.16 -11.26 19.62
N GLU A 186 -0.89 -12.03 18.57
CA GLU A 186 0.45 -12.26 18.04
C GLU A 186 0.41 -12.22 16.52
N VAL A 187 1.49 -11.76 15.92
CA VAL A 187 1.66 -11.77 14.46
C VAL A 187 3.02 -12.37 14.12
N PRO A 188 3.03 -13.50 13.39
CA PRO A 188 4.26 -14.09 12.87
C PRO A 188 4.75 -13.31 11.64
N LEU A 189 6.06 -13.02 11.61
CA LEU A 189 6.76 -12.39 10.51
C LEU A 189 7.79 -13.35 9.91
N ALA A 190 7.83 -13.48 8.59
CA ALA A 190 8.84 -14.29 7.93
C ALA A 190 10.23 -13.71 8.13
N LYS A 191 11.21 -14.56 8.46
CA LYS A 191 12.63 -14.18 8.47
C LYS A 191 13.25 -14.21 7.08
N GLN A 192 12.80 -15.15 6.25
CA GLN A 192 13.26 -15.33 4.88
C GLN A 192 12.06 -15.46 3.94
N PHE A 193 12.16 -14.83 2.77
CA PHE A 193 11.11 -14.86 1.76
C PHE A 193 11.66 -14.47 0.39
N ALA A 194 10.95 -14.87 -0.65
CA ALA A 194 11.24 -14.48 -2.02
C ALA A 194 10.23 -13.43 -2.51
N ILE A 195 10.73 -12.45 -3.25
CA ILE A 195 9.92 -11.44 -3.93
C ILE A 195 10.02 -11.67 -5.43
N GLU A 196 8.88 -11.75 -6.10
CA GLU A 196 8.80 -11.72 -7.56
C GLU A 196 8.70 -10.25 -8.02
N THR A 197 9.65 -9.78 -8.82
CA THR A 197 9.65 -8.40 -9.33
C THR A 197 9.08 -8.34 -10.75
N ARG A 198 8.19 -7.38 -11.00
CA ARG A 198 7.52 -7.19 -12.30
C ARG A 198 7.38 -5.72 -12.66
N ASN A 199 7.37 -5.41 -13.96
CA ASN A 199 7.05 -4.05 -14.43
C ASN A 199 5.53 -3.91 -14.73
N ILE A 200 4.72 -3.97 -13.67
CA ILE A 200 3.28 -3.72 -13.67
C ILE A 200 2.94 -2.37 -14.29
N ASN A 201 3.72 -1.31 -14.01
CA ASN A 201 3.51 0.02 -14.60
C ASN A 201 3.51 -0.04 -16.14
N SER A 202 4.56 -0.62 -16.73
CA SER A 202 4.66 -0.74 -18.19
C SER A 202 3.55 -1.61 -18.80
N GLN A 203 3.15 -2.69 -18.13
CA GLN A 203 2.05 -3.54 -18.55
C GLN A 203 0.71 -2.79 -18.57
N ASN A 204 0.42 -2.05 -17.50
CA ASN A 204 -0.78 -1.22 -17.41
C ASN A 204 -0.75 -0.10 -18.46
N ASN A 205 0.38 0.58 -18.63
CA ASN A 205 0.54 1.64 -19.63
C ASN A 205 0.25 1.16 -21.04
N ARG A 206 0.66 -0.06 -21.40
CA ARG A 206 0.34 -0.62 -22.73
C ARG A 206 -1.16 -0.70 -22.98
N TYR A 207 -1.92 -1.19 -22.00
CA TYR A 207 -3.38 -1.26 -22.09
C TYR A 207 -4.02 0.14 -22.12
N ILE A 208 -3.59 1.03 -21.23
CA ILE A 208 -4.11 2.41 -21.13
C ILE A 208 -3.87 3.16 -22.45
N THR A 209 -2.67 3.07 -23.02
CA THR A 209 -2.35 3.65 -24.33
C THR A 209 -3.30 3.15 -25.41
N GLN A 210 -3.47 1.83 -25.55
CA GLN A 210 -4.38 1.24 -26.55
C GLN A 210 -5.83 1.68 -26.39
N LEU A 211 -6.26 1.96 -25.16
CA LEU A 211 -7.60 2.49 -24.90
C LEU A 211 -7.70 3.96 -25.26
N ILE A 212 -6.73 4.77 -24.82
CA ILE A 212 -6.75 6.22 -25.06
C ILE A 212 -6.62 6.53 -26.56
N GLU A 213 -5.83 5.77 -27.32
CA GLU A 213 -5.70 5.91 -28.79
C GLU A 213 -7.05 5.81 -29.52
N LYS A 214 -8.05 5.15 -28.91
CA LYS A 214 -9.40 5.02 -29.47
C LYS A 214 -10.31 6.22 -29.16
N ILE A 215 -9.95 7.05 -28.17
CA ILE A 215 -10.80 8.10 -27.59
C ILE A 215 -10.20 9.48 -27.88
N LEU A 216 -8.88 9.61 -27.79
CA LEU A 216 -8.15 10.85 -27.96
C LEU A 216 -7.12 10.73 -29.10
N PRO A 217 -7.02 11.73 -29.97
CA PRO A 217 -5.94 11.82 -30.96
C PRO A 217 -4.62 12.13 -30.24
N LEU A 218 -3.91 11.09 -29.83
CA LEU A 218 -2.67 11.19 -29.04
C LEU A 218 -1.54 11.90 -29.77
N GLU A 219 -1.58 11.96 -31.09
CA GLU A 219 -0.69 12.78 -31.90
C GLU A 219 -0.73 14.27 -31.51
N LYS A 220 -1.84 14.76 -30.93
CA LYS A 220 -1.96 16.14 -30.44
C LYS A 220 -1.15 16.41 -29.17
N LEU A 221 -0.68 15.38 -28.48
CA LEU A 221 0.21 15.55 -27.31
C LEU A 221 1.65 15.87 -27.72
N SER A 222 2.04 15.54 -28.96
CA SER A 222 3.40 15.80 -29.45
C SER A 222 3.71 17.29 -29.42
N GLY A 223 4.76 17.67 -28.69
CA GLY A 223 5.17 19.05 -28.51
C GLY A 223 4.29 19.88 -27.56
N ALA A 224 3.19 19.34 -27.05
CA ALA A 224 2.33 20.00 -26.07
C ALA A 224 3.13 20.35 -24.82
N ARG A 225 3.00 21.58 -24.32
CA ARG A 225 3.66 22.02 -23.09
C ARG A 225 2.77 21.70 -21.91
N ILE A 226 3.22 20.80 -21.04
CA ILE A 226 2.46 20.33 -19.89
C ILE A 226 3.24 20.70 -18.63
N VAL A 227 2.59 21.40 -17.71
CA VAL A 227 3.11 21.62 -16.36
C VAL A 227 2.48 20.56 -15.46
N PHE A 228 3.32 19.74 -14.84
CA PHE A 228 2.87 18.65 -13.99
C PHE A 228 3.46 18.81 -12.59
N TRP A 229 2.59 18.83 -11.59
CA TRP A 229 2.99 18.90 -10.19
C TRP A 229 2.44 17.68 -9.45
N PRO A 230 3.28 16.69 -9.13
CA PRO A 230 2.82 15.47 -8.47
C PRO A 230 2.67 15.64 -6.94
N MET A 231 2.89 16.86 -6.42
CA MET A 231 2.81 17.21 -5.00
C MET A 231 3.79 16.39 -4.16
N MET A 232 3.32 15.52 -3.25
CA MET A 232 4.17 14.54 -2.55
C MET A 232 4.34 13.22 -3.31
N GLY A 233 3.58 12.98 -4.36
CA GLY A 233 3.76 11.79 -5.18
C GLY A 233 4.91 11.99 -6.18
N GLU A 234 5.38 10.90 -6.78
CA GLU A 234 6.21 10.96 -7.98
C GLU A 234 5.38 10.73 -9.26
N ALA A 235 4.26 10.00 -9.15
CA ALA A 235 3.38 9.58 -10.25
C ALA A 235 4.17 9.18 -11.54
N PRO A 236 5.19 8.31 -11.41
CA PRO A 236 6.12 8.00 -12.50
C PRO A 236 5.42 7.44 -13.74
N GLU A 237 4.27 6.79 -13.56
CA GLU A 237 3.42 6.30 -14.63
C GLU A 237 2.90 7.39 -15.58
N LEU A 238 2.51 8.56 -15.05
CA LEU A 238 2.01 9.67 -15.86
C LEU A 238 3.16 10.36 -16.58
N VAL A 239 4.30 10.51 -15.90
CA VAL A 239 5.52 11.03 -16.50
C VAL A 239 5.96 10.16 -17.68
N ASP A 240 6.01 8.84 -17.51
CA ASP A 240 6.32 7.88 -18.57
C ASP A 240 5.31 7.99 -19.73
N LEU A 241 4.01 8.04 -19.42
CA LEU A 241 2.95 8.17 -20.42
C LEU A 241 3.11 9.43 -21.29
N PHE A 242 3.22 10.62 -20.68
CA PHE A 242 3.36 11.88 -21.43
C PHE A 242 4.68 11.95 -22.22
N THR A 243 5.77 11.40 -21.66
CA THR A 243 7.07 11.36 -22.34
C THR A 243 7.01 10.49 -23.60
N ARG A 244 6.32 9.35 -23.56
CA ARG A 244 6.13 8.46 -24.72
C ARG A 244 5.39 9.13 -25.88
N PHE A 245 4.50 10.07 -25.59
CA PHE A 245 3.79 10.86 -26.60
C PHE A 245 4.51 12.16 -26.97
N HIS A 246 5.80 12.28 -26.66
CA HIS A 246 6.63 13.44 -27.02
C HIS A 246 6.10 14.78 -26.51
N ALA A 247 5.35 14.78 -25.40
CA ALA A 247 4.96 16.02 -24.72
C ALA A 247 6.19 16.68 -24.09
N ARG A 248 6.20 18.02 -24.06
CA ARG A 248 7.20 18.82 -23.35
C ARG A 248 6.74 19.00 -21.91
N LEU A 249 7.13 18.05 -21.06
CA LEU A 249 6.75 18.01 -19.65
C LEU A 249 7.70 18.86 -18.79
N HIS A 250 7.15 19.79 -18.03
CA HIS A 250 7.85 20.48 -16.94
C HIS A 250 7.31 19.94 -15.60
N VAL A 251 8.14 19.19 -14.88
CA VAL A 251 7.78 18.60 -13.59
C VAL A 251 8.18 19.55 -12.46
N ILE A 252 7.21 19.92 -11.62
CA ILE A 252 7.46 20.69 -10.40
C ILE A 252 7.87 19.71 -9.29
N HIS A 253 9.11 19.82 -8.83
CA HIS A 253 9.68 18.94 -7.78
C HIS A 253 9.45 19.46 -6.35
N LYS A 254 8.62 20.48 -6.16
CA LYS A 254 8.33 21.03 -4.84
C LYS A 254 7.35 20.11 -4.10
N GLU A 255 7.82 19.45 -3.05
CA GLU A 255 6.94 18.69 -2.15
C GLU A 255 6.10 19.67 -1.30
N ILE A 256 4.84 19.31 -1.05
CA ILE A 256 3.93 20.03 -0.15
C ILE A 256 3.31 19.00 0.79
N ASP A 257 3.43 19.23 2.09
CA ASP A 257 2.80 18.35 3.07
C ASP A 257 1.28 18.32 2.90
N PRO A 258 0.66 17.13 2.87
CA PRO A 258 -0.78 17.00 2.84
C PRO A 258 -1.42 17.56 4.13
N PRO A 259 -2.65 18.08 4.04
CA PRO A 259 -3.38 18.57 5.21
C PRO A 259 -3.69 17.42 6.19
N ASP A 260 -3.86 17.75 7.47
CA ASP A 260 -4.41 16.83 8.47
C ASP A 260 -5.90 16.58 8.15
N PRO A 261 -6.39 15.32 8.09
CA PRO A 261 -7.79 14.97 7.83
C PRO A 261 -8.80 15.52 8.85
#